data_AF-A0A9E3ENQ7-F1
#
_entry.id   AF-A0A9E3ENQ7-F1
#
_cell.length_a   1.000
_cell.length_b   1.000
_cell.length_c   1.000
_cell.angle_alpha   90.00
_cell.angle_beta   90.00
_cell.angle_gamma   90.00
#
_symmetry.space_group_name_H-M   'P 1'
#
loop_
_entity.id
_entity.type
_entity.pdbx_description
1 polymer ?
#
loop_
_entity_poly.entity_id
_entity_poly.type
_entity_poly.pdbx_seq_one_letter_code
_entity_poly.pdbx_strand_id
1 'polypeptide(L)'
;MASGSYTKKSELQFSTPTRSIIPARATRMFARETVDDIQANAEIGILRISTNWQPFQSLPRLDLNRLVVSIVSLLLCTIVLCSLVISQSPASPQLVSYAGGQAYALQVGGDRAATWQQSEPQPVVKVPSASTGGAYSALGQPTISADFINRVLASYSSPATGKGQALYDLGVRYGIDPAFALAFFMHESSFGKQGEAQASLSLGNLRCIPNFKCQDGYAWFATWEDGFQAWYELIRNLYVSQWGLTTVNQIIPRYAPAADNNDETAYIAAVEHAITTWRAGILQP
;
A
#
# COMPACT_ATOMS: atom_id res chain seq x y z
N MET A 1 -55.46 29.20 -21.23
CA MET A 1 -54.95 29.97 -22.39
C MET A 1 -53.48 29.62 -22.53
N ALA A 2 -53.19 28.62 -23.38
CA ALA A 2 -52.41 28.74 -24.63
C ALA A 2 -50.90 28.94 -24.37
N SER A 3 -50.07 27.90 -24.39
CA SER A 3 -49.54 27.16 -25.57
C SER A 3 -48.34 27.86 -26.21
N GLY A 4 -47.24 27.11 -26.38
CA GLY A 4 -46.02 27.57 -27.06
C GLY A 4 -44.91 26.54 -27.06
N SER A 5 -45.14 25.40 -27.72
CA SER A 5 -44.10 24.41 -28.08
C SER A 5 -43.58 24.75 -29.48
N TYR A 6 -42.27 24.75 -29.70
CA TYR A 6 -41.67 24.45 -31.00
C TYR A 6 -40.35 23.68 -30.84
N THR A 7 -40.40 22.48 -31.39
CA THR A 7 -39.34 21.53 -31.70
C THR A 7 -38.47 22.08 -32.85
N LYS A 8 -37.16 21.85 -32.81
CA LYS A 8 -36.38 21.69 -34.05
C LYS A 8 -35.37 20.55 -33.90
N LYS A 9 -35.69 19.48 -34.63
CA LYS A 9 -34.90 18.30 -34.94
C LYS A 9 -33.88 18.70 -36.01
N SER A 10 -32.61 18.30 -35.86
CA SER A 10 -31.63 18.30 -36.96
C SER A 10 -30.86 17.00 -36.95
N GLU A 11 -30.57 16.55 -38.16
CA GLU A 11 -30.33 15.17 -38.57
C GLU A 11 -28.96 14.60 -38.18
N LEU A 12 -28.98 13.27 -38.09
CA LEU A 12 -27.86 12.33 -38.12
C LEU A 12 -26.82 12.69 -39.20
N GLN A 13 -25.56 12.78 -38.80
CA GLN A 13 -24.43 12.49 -39.67
C GLN A 13 -23.70 11.25 -39.15
N PHE A 14 -23.78 10.20 -39.96
CA PHE A 14 -23.07 8.95 -39.82
C PHE A 14 -21.60 9.19 -40.20
N SER A 15 -20.67 9.03 -39.25
CA SER A 15 -19.25 8.96 -39.56
C SER A 15 -18.72 7.56 -39.23
N THR A 16 -18.07 7.00 -40.24
CA THR A 16 -17.57 5.64 -40.40
C THR A 16 -16.65 5.18 -39.26
N PRO A 17 -16.68 3.91 -38.83
CA PRO A 17 -15.76 3.41 -37.82
C PRO A 17 -14.34 3.27 -38.39
N THR A 18 -13.40 4.00 -37.78
CA THR A 18 -11.96 3.85 -38.00
C THR A 18 -11.50 2.49 -37.50
N ARG A 19 -11.10 1.63 -38.44
CA ARG A 19 -10.50 0.31 -38.23
C ARG A 19 -9.14 0.46 -37.55
N SER A 20 -9.05 0.11 -36.27
CA SER A 20 -7.76 -0.01 -35.56
C SER A 20 -7.03 -1.26 -36.07
N ILE A 21 -5.88 -1.06 -36.70
CA ILE A 21 -5.01 -2.11 -37.23
C ILE A 21 -4.14 -2.61 -36.07
N ILE A 22 -4.48 -3.79 -35.54
CA ILE A 22 -3.61 -4.56 -34.65
C ILE A 22 -2.51 -5.19 -35.52
N PRO A 23 -1.21 -4.96 -35.25
CA PRO A 23 -0.14 -5.67 -35.96
C PRO A 23 -0.12 -7.15 -35.55
N ALA A 24 -0.05 -8.03 -36.55
CA ALA A 24 0.05 -9.47 -36.36
C ALA A 24 1.37 -9.85 -35.66
N ARG A 25 1.24 -10.66 -34.62
CA ARG A 25 2.31 -11.28 -33.85
C ARG A 25 3.14 -12.20 -34.76
N ALA A 26 4.44 -11.94 -34.85
CA ALA A 26 5.39 -12.75 -35.59
C ALA A 26 5.50 -14.17 -34.97
N THR A 27 5.02 -15.18 -35.69
CA THR A 27 5.33 -16.60 -35.44
C THR A 27 6.52 -17.00 -36.31
N ARG A 28 7.65 -17.29 -35.66
CA ARG A 28 8.85 -17.83 -36.32
C ARG A 28 8.62 -19.31 -36.61
N MET A 29 8.47 -19.68 -37.88
CA MET A 29 8.45 -21.08 -38.31
C MET A 29 9.88 -21.64 -38.31
N PHE A 30 10.05 -22.81 -37.69
CA PHE A 30 11.27 -23.62 -37.79
C PHE A 30 11.32 -24.28 -39.17
N ALA A 31 12.43 -24.12 -39.89
CA ALA A 31 12.68 -24.80 -41.15
C ALA A 31 13.00 -26.28 -40.90
N ARG A 32 12.37 -27.14 -41.71
CA ARG A 32 12.56 -28.59 -41.76
C ARG A 32 13.60 -28.87 -42.84
N GLU A 33 14.79 -29.32 -42.45
CA GLU A 33 15.84 -29.73 -43.37
C GLU A 33 15.65 -31.20 -43.76
N THR A 34 15.63 -31.45 -45.07
CA THR A 34 15.42 -32.74 -45.70
C THR A 34 16.72 -33.54 -45.78
N VAL A 35 16.63 -34.82 -45.41
CA VAL A 35 17.62 -35.86 -45.69
C VAL A 35 17.49 -36.26 -47.16
N ASP A 36 18.58 -36.28 -47.92
CA ASP A 36 18.82 -37.25 -48.99
C ASP A 36 20.30 -37.29 -49.40
N ASP A 37 20.78 -38.53 -49.56
CA ASP A 37 22.14 -39.00 -49.82
C ASP A 37 22.72 -38.60 -51.18
N ILE A 38 24.04 -38.31 -51.24
CA ILE A 38 24.90 -38.77 -52.36
C ILE A 38 26.28 -39.19 -51.83
N GLN A 39 26.70 -40.36 -52.31
CA GLN A 39 27.80 -41.21 -51.91
C GLN A 39 29.06 -40.98 -52.78
N ALA A 40 30.21 -41.28 -52.17
CA ALA A 40 31.39 -41.95 -52.77
C ALA A 40 32.58 -41.14 -53.36
N ASN A 41 33.75 -41.46 -52.76
CA ASN A 41 35.08 -41.66 -53.34
C ASN A 41 35.96 -40.42 -53.61
N ALA A 42 37.27 -40.41 -53.37
CA ALA A 42 38.21 -41.25 -52.64
C ALA A 42 39.57 -40.53 -52.75
N GLU A 43 40.35 -40.39 -51.68
CA GLU A 43 41.82 -40.37 -51.79
C GLU A 43 42.44 -41.05 -50.57
N ILE A 44 43.15 -42.15 -50.86
CA ILE A 44 43.82 -43.03 -49.90
C ILE A 44 45.22 -42.47 -49.68
N GLY A 45 45.42 -41.77 -48.57
CA GLY A 45 46.74 -41.51 -48.00
C GLY A 45 47.12 -42.65 -47.05
N ILE A 46 48.00 -43.55 -47.50
CA ILE A 46 48.55 -44.63 -46.67
C ILE A 46 49.43 -44.03 -45.56
N LEU A 47 48.97 -44.11 -44.31
CA LEU A 47 49.81 -43.91 -43.12
C LEU A 47 49.88 -45.24 -42.36
N ARG A 48 51.06 -45.88 -42.43
CA ARG A 48 51.43 -47.07 -41.66
C ARG A 48 51.36 -46.74 -40.16
N ILE A 49 50.43 -47.35 -39.44
CA ILE A 49 50.40 -47.30 -37.98
C ILE A 49 51.38 -48.35 -37.45
N SER A 50 52.53 -47.90 -36.94
CA SER A 50 53.39 -48.75 -36.10
C SER A 50 52.72 -48.94 -34.74
N THR A 51 52.44 -50.18 -34.35
CA THR A 51 52.00 -50.53 -33.00
C THR A 51 53.15 -50.38 -32.01
N ASN A 52 53.31 -49.18 -31.45
CA ASN A 52 54.10 -48.96 -30.23
C ASN A 52 53.13 -48.75 -29.07
N TRP A 53 52.69 -49.85 -28.47
CA TRP A 53 52.01 -49.83 -27.18
C TRP A 53 53.04 -49.56 -26.08
N GLN A 54 52.91 -48.42 -25.39
CA GLN A 54 53.51 -48.20 -24.07
C GLN A 54 52.38 -48.28 -23.03
N PRO A 55 52.53 -49.04 -21.93
CA PRO A 55 51.50 -49.10 -20.91
C PRO A 55 51.39 -47.74 -20.21
N PHE A 56 50.17 -47.19 -20.19
CA PHE A 56 49.83 -45.97 -19.47
C PHE A 56 50.09 -46.18 -17.97
N GLN A 57 50.97 -45.34 -17.40
CA GLN A 57 51.28 -45.38 -15.98
C GLN A 57 50.04 -45.04 -15.13
N SER A 58 49.90 -45.73 -14.01
CA SER A 58 48.79 -45.60 -13.06
C SER A 58 48.53 -44.15 -12.63
N LEU A 59 47.29 -43.68 -12.77
CA LEU A 59 46.83 -42.44 -12.14
C LEU A 59 47.02 -42.53 -10.61
N PRO A 60 47.45 -41.45 -9.92
CA PRO A 60 47.58 -41.46 -8.47
C PRO A 60 46.20 -41.71 -7.83
N ARG A 61 46.13 -42.68 -6.92
CA ARG A 61 44.92 -42.93 -6.13
C ARG A 61 44.61 -41.67 -5.33
N LEU A 62 43.54 -40.97 -5.70
CA LEU A 62 42.97 -39.90 -4.89
C LEU A 62 42.69 -40.47 -3.50
N ASP A 63 43.35 -39.90 -2.49
CA ASP A 63 43.18 -40.27 -1.09
C ASP A 63 41.77 -39.87 -0.67
N LEU A 64 40.85 -40.84 -0.73
CA LEU A 64 39.43 -40.66 -0.46
C LEU A 64 39.20 -40.00 0.90
N ASN A 65 40.06 -40.25 1.88
CA ASN A 65 39.95 -39.64 3.21
C ASN A 65 40.24 -38.13 3.16
N ARG A 66 41.22 -37.68 2.37
CA ARG A 66 41.49 -36.24 2.18
C ARG A 66 40.37 -35.54 1.43
N LEU A 67 39.75 -36.23 0.48
CA LEU A 67 38.61 -35.70 -0.28
C LEU A 67 37.36 -35.59 0.60
N VAL A 68 37.07 -36.61 1.42
CA VAL A 68 35.96 -36.58 2.39
C VAL A 68 36.16 -35.49 3.43
N VAL A 69 37.37 -35.35 4.00
CA VAL A 69 37.65 -34.27 4.96
C VAL A 69 37.45 -32.89 4.33
N SER A 70 37.91 -32.68 3.10
CA SER A 70 37.75 -31.39 2.40
C SER A 70 36.28 -31.05 2.14
N ILE A 71 35.45 -32.03 1.75
CA ILE A 71 34.01 -31.84 1.53
C ILE A 71 33.30 -31.52 2.84
N VAL A 72 33.61 -32.23 3.94
CA VAL A 72 33.03 -31.99 5.26
C VAL A 72 33.42 -30.61 5.79
N SER A 73 34.67 -30.18 5.62
CA SER A 73 35.12 -28.84 6.00
C SER A 73 34.42 -27.74 5.21
N LEU A 74 34.19 -27.92 3.90
CA LEU A 74 33.42 -26.98 3.08
C LEU A 74 31.97 -26.90 3.53
N LEU A 75 31.31 -28.03 3.81
CA LEU A 75 29.94 -28.06 4.32
C LEU A 75 29.83 -27.33 5.67
N LEU A 76 30.75 -27.58 6.61
CA LEU A 76 30.77 -26.89 7.89
C LEU A 76 31.00 -25.39 7.74
N CYS A 77 31.91 -24.96 6.86
CA CYS A 77 32.10 -23.54 6.57
C CYS A 77 30.85 -22.90 5.97
N THR A 78 30.16 -23.58 5.04
CA THR A 78 28.91 -23.04 4.47
C THR A 78 27.80 -22.93 5.53
N ILE A 79 27.70 -23.89 6.45
CA ILE A 79 26.73 -23.83 7.55
C ILE A 79 27.03 -22.64 8.48
N VAL A 80 28.30 -22.46 8.88
CA VAL A 80 28.71 -21.33 9.73
C VAL A 80 28.48 -19.98 9.04
N LEU A 81 28.78 -19.88 7.75
CA LEU A 81 28.53 -18.67 6.96
C LEU A 81 27.02 -18.39 6.83
N CYS A 82 26.19 -19.41 6.61
CA CYS A 82 24.73 -19.26 6.62
C CYS A 82 24.21 -18.83 8.00
N SER A 83 24.76 -19.36 9.10
CA SER A 83 24.36 -18.97 10.47
C SER A 83 24.68 -17.50 10.76
N LEU A 84 25.83 -17.00 10.31
CA LEU A 84 26.22 -15.59 10.50
C LEU A 84 25.36 -14.61 9.68
N VAL A 85 24.87 -15.02 8.50
CA VAL A 85 23.95 -14.22 7.68
C VAL A 85 22.57 -14.12 8.33
N ILE A 86 22.08 -15.19 8.97
CA ILE A 86 20.79 -15.17 9.68
C ILE A 86 20.87 -14.26 10.91
N SER A 87 22.01 -14.23 11.62
CA SER A 87 22.20 -13.38 12.82
C SER A 87 22.40 -11.88 12.53
N GLN A 88 22.60 -11.48 11.26
CA GLN A 88 22.74 -10.08 10.86
C GLN A 88 21.53 -9.56 10.07
N SER A 89 20.45 -10.34 9.99
CA SER A 89 19.23 -9.86 9.34
C SER A 89 18.65 -8.72 10.19
N PRO A 90 18.44 -7.50 9.63
CA PRO A 90 17.64 -6.49 10.31
C PRO A 90 16.27 -7.11 10.64
N ALA A 91 15.72 -6.74 11.79
CA ALA A 91 14.48 -7.29 12.35
C ALA A 91 13.50 -7.71 11.26
N SER A 92 13.03 -8.96 11.32
CA SER A 92 12.05 -9.51 10.40
C SER A 92 10.95 -8.49 10.09
N PRO A 93 10.54 -8.31 8.83
CA PRO A 93 9.38 -7.47 8.53
C PRO A 93 8.22 -8.03 9.35
N GLN A 94 7.78 -7.26 10.34
CA GLN A 94 6.51 -7.51 11.01
C GLN A 94 5.48 -7.51 9.89
N LEU A 95 4.85 -8.66 9.65
CA LEU A 95 3.72 -8.74 8.72
C LEU A 95 2.59 -7.95 9.38
N VAL A 96 2.56 -6.64 9.14
CA VAL A 96 1.46 -5.78 9.55
C VAL A 96 0.25 -6.21 8.72
N SER A 97 -0.69 -6.90 9.36
CA SER A 97 -1.94 -7.30 8.70
C SER A 97 -2.80 -6.07 8.48
N TYR A 98 -2.88 -5.61 7.24
CA TYR A 98 -3.77 -4.53 6.80
C TYR A 98 -5.19 -5.01 6.50
N ALA A 99 -5.72 -5.95 7.29
CA ALA A 99 -7.12 -6.34 7.21
C ALA A 99 -8.04 -5.21 7.74
N GLY A 100 -8.02 -4.05 7.07
CA GLY A 100 -8.77 -2.86 7.45
C GLY A 100 -10.23 -2.94 7.05
N GLY A 101 -11.14 -2.66 7.97
CA GLY A 101 -12.58 -2.91 7.82
C GLY A 101 -13.31 -3.17 9.13
N GLN A 102 -12.66 -2.91 10.26
CA GLN A 102 -13.25 -3.09 11.58
C GLN A 102 -14.10 -1.86 11.90
N ALA A 103 -15.35 -2.08 12.29
CA ALA A 103 -16.21 -1.03 12.83
C ALA A 103 -16.07 -1.06 14.36
N TYR A 104 -15.52 0.00 14.95
CA TYR A 104 -15.15 0.01 16.37
C TYR A 104 -16.31 0.46 17.27
N ALA A 105 -16.55 -0.29 18.35
CA ALA A 105 -17.68 -0.06 19.25
C ALA A 105 -17.62 1.32 19.94
N LEU A 106 -16.42 1.88 20.11
CA LEU A 106 -16.24 3.19 20.70
C LEU A 106 -15.18 3.99 19.94
N GLN A 107 -15.65 5.01 19.23
CA GLN A 107 -14.83 6.16 18.91
C GLN A 107 -15.29 7.31 19.79
N VAL A 108 -14.39 7.78 20.65
CA VAL A 108 -14.68 8.91 21.52
C VAL A 108 -14.80 10.18 20.68
N GLY A 109 -15.94 10.87 20.82
CA GLY A 109 -16.24 12.07 20.06
C GLY A 109 -17.73 12.33 19.89
N GLY A 110 -18.54 11.30 19.59
CA GLY A 110 -19.98 11.45 19.30
C GLY A 110 -20.75 12.25 20.35
N ASP A 111 -20.66 11.84 21.62
CA ASP A 111 -21.36 12.50 22.74
C ASP A 111 -20.86 13.93 23.03
N ARG A 112 -19.66 14.26 22.55
CA ARG A 112 -19.03 15.57 22.74
C ARG A 112 -19.05 16.43 21.47
N ALA A 113 -19.72 16.00 20.42
CA ALA A 113 -19.69 16.65 19.11
C ALA A 113 -20.01 18.15 19.16
N ALA A 114 -20.91 18.57 20.04
CA ALA A 114 -21.21 19.97 20.27
C ALA A 114 -19.98 20.84 20.60
N THR A 115 -18.90 20.26 21.17
CA THR A 115 -17.69 21.01 21.55
C THR A 115 -16.61 21.03 20.47
N TRP A 116 -16.69 20.20 19.44
CA TRP A 116 -15.60 20.04 18.46
C TRP A 116 -16.03 20.05 16.99
N GLN A 117 -17.31 19.80 16.69
CA GLN A 117 -17.87 19.80 15.33
C GLN A 117 -18.04 21.24 14.84
N GLN A 118 -16.91 21.86 14.51
CA GLN A 118 -16.80 23.23 14.04
C GLN A 118 -15.87 23.27 12.84
N SER A 119 -16.33 23.91 11.76
CA SER A 119 -15.59 23.96 10.49
C SER A 119 -14.29 24.76 10.55
N GLU A 120 -14.03 25.47 11.64
CA GLU A 120 -12.77 26.18 11.86
C GLU A 120 -11.86 25.44 12.85
N PRO A 121 -10.55 25.32 12.54
CA PRO A 121 -9.57 24.75 13.45
C PRO A 121 -9.50 25.52 14.77
N GLN A 122 -9.71 24.83 15.88
CA GLN A 122 -9.57 25.44 17.20
C GLN A 122 -8.08 25.73 17.52
N PRO A 123 -7.79 26.82 18.25
CA PRO A 123 -6.47 27.08 18.80
C PRO A 123 -6.02 25.91 19.68
N VAL A 124 -4.74 25.58 19.70
CA VAL A 124 -4.28 24.49 20.57
C VAL A 124 -4.12 25.02 21.99
N VAL A 125 -5.10 24.73 22.86
CA VAL A 125 -5.20 25.32 24.20
C VAL A 125 -4.23 24.65 25.20
N LYS A 126 -3.85 23.39 24.95
CA LYS A 126 -3.06 22.56 25.89
C LYS A 126 -1.85 21.90 25.23
N VAL A 127 -0.95 22.65 24.59
CA VAL A 127 0.37 22.09 24.23
C VAL A 127 1.39 22.50 25.29
N PRO A 128 2.08 21.56 25.95
CA PRO A 128 3.40 21.85 26.48
C PRO A 128 4.27 22.33 25.30
N SER A 129 4.99 23.44 25.46
CA SER A 129 5.87 24.03 24.44
C SER A 129 6.48 22.98 23.53
N ALA A 130 6.10 23.02 22.25
CA ALA A 130 6.56 22.18 21.15
C ALA A 130 7.71 21.24 21.53
N SER A 131 7.39 20.09 22.13
CA SER A 131 8.27 18.95 21.97
C SER A 131 8.26 18.69 20.48
N THR A 132 9.42 18.83 19.85
CA THR A 132 9.70 18.45 18.48
C THR A 132 8.85 17.24 18.14
N GLY A 133 7.78 17.45 17.35
CA GLY A 133 6.75 16.46 17.14
C GLY A 133 7.45 15.16 16.80
N GLY A 134 7.23 14.11 17.60
CA GLY A 134 7.84 12.81 17.35
C GLY A 134 7.56 12.39 15.91
N ALA A 135 8.30 11.40 15.39
CA ALA A 135 8.21 10.98 13.98
C ALA A 135 6.76 10.80 13.46
N TYR A 136 5.79 10.57 14.35
CA TYR A 136 4.37 10.38 14.07
C TYR A 136 3.44 11.40 14.75
N SER A 137 3.85 12.67 14.80
CA SER A 137 2.96 13.78 15.11
C SER A 137 1.88 13.95 14.02
N ALA A 138 0.63 14.12 14.43
CA ALA A 138 -0.47 14.51 13.56
C ALA A 138 -0.31 15.97 13.09
N LEU A 139 0.24 16.84 13.95
CA LEU A 139 0.51 18.24 13.62
C LEU A 139 1.74 18.37 12.74
N GLY A 140 1.60 19.10 11.64
CA GLY A 140 2.67 19.36 10.69
C GLY A 140 2.15 19.94 9.38
N GLN A 141 3.09 20.41 8.56
CA GLN A 141 2.80 20.70 7.16
C GLN A 141 2.59 19.39 6.38
N PRO A 142 1.88 19.41 5.25
CA PRO A 142 1.72 18.21 4.45
C PRO A 142 3.04 17.59 4.01
N THR A 143 3.18 16.29 4.20
CA THR A 143 4.38 15.54 3.77
C THR A 143 4.17 14.76 2.47
N ILE A 144 2.92 14.66 2.00
CA ILE A 144 2.54 14.04 0.73
C ILE A 144 1.63 14.98 -0.06
N SER A 145 1.67 14.90 -1.39
CA SER A 145 0.83 15.74 -2.27
C SER A 145 -0.56 15.15 -2.50
N ALA A 146 -1.51 16.00 -2.92
CA ALA A 146 -2.85 15.57 -3.36
C ALA A 146 -2.80 14.50 -4.46
N ASP A 147 -1.91 14.66 -5.44
CA ASP A 147 -1.71 13.67 -6.51
C ASP A 147 -1.20 12.33 -5.98
N PHE A 148 -0.32 12.36 -4.98
CA PHE A 148 0.16 11.14 -4.35
C PHE A 148 -0.99 10.42 -3.63
N ILE A 149 -1.80 11.14 -2.86
CA ILE A 149 -3.00 10.60 -2.21
C ILE A 149 -3.94 9.94 -3.23
N ASN A 150 -4.19 10.60 -4.36
CA ASN A 150 -5.01 10.04 -5.44
C ASN A 150 -4.42 8.74 -6.01
N ARG A 151 -3.10 8.66 -6.18
CA ARG A 151 -2.44 7.42 -6.63
C ARG A 151 -2.57 6.30 -5.60
N VAL A 152 -2.44 6.60 -4.31
CA VAL A 152 -2.67 5.61 -3.25
C VAL A 152 -4.12 5.10 -3.32
N LEU A 153 -5.11 5.99 -3.27
CA LEU A 153 -6.53 5.61 -3.32
C LEU A 153 -6.87 4.76 -4.56
N ALA A 154 -6.34 5.13 -5.73
CA ALA A 154 -6.50 4.38 -6.95
C ALA A 154 -5.84 2.99 -6.89
N SER A 155 -4.63 2.90 -6.32
CA SER A 155 -3.91 1.62 -6.20
C SER A 155 -4.62 0.58 -5.33
N TYR A 156 -5.50 1.04 -4.43
CA TYR A 156 -6.34 0.18 -3.58
C TYR A 156 -7.76 -0.01 -4.12
N SER A 157 -8.10 0.56 -5.27
CA SER A 157 -9.47 0.59 -5.84
C SER A 157 -10.49 1.21 -4.86
N SER A 158 -10.11 2.30 -4.19
CA SER A 158 -11.00 2.99 -3.25
C SER A 158 -12.19 3.64 -3.95
N PRO A 159 -13.41 3.57 -3.39
CA PRO A 159 -14.55 4.39 -3.86
C PRO A 159 -14.32 5.90 -3.69
N ALA A 160 -13.32 6.33 -2.90
CA ALA A 160 -12.93 7.72 -2.75
C ALA A 160 -11.84 8.15 -3.78
N THR A 161 -11.57 7.36 -4.82
CA THR A 161 -10.61 7.72 -5.87
C THR A 161 -10.96 9.09 -6.49
N GLY A 162 -9.96 9.95 -6.65
CA GLY A 162 -10.13 11.31 -7.15
C GLY A 162 -10.39 12.36 -6.06
N LYS A 163 -10.56 11.96 -4.80
CA LYS A 163 -10.82 12.87 -3.66
C LYS A 163 -9.56 13.33 -2.92
N GLY A 164 -8.36 13.01 -3.43
CA GLY A 164 -7.09 13.34 -2.79
C GLY A 164 -6.86 14.83 -2.57
N GLN A 165 -7.38 15.70 -3.45
CA GLN A 165 -7.29 17.16 -3.27
C GLN A 165 -8.07 17.63 -2.04
N ALA A 166 -9.32 17.17 -1.86
CA ALA A 166 -10.13 17.53 -0.70
C ALA A 166 -9.48 17.06 0.61
N LEU A 167 -8.96 15.82 0.64
CA LEU A 167 -8.27 15.29 1.80
C LEU A 167 -7.00 16.09 2.15
N TYR A 168 -6.25 16.52 1.12
CA TYR A 168 -5.06 17.37 1.26
C TYR A 168 -5.41 18.77 1.77
N ASP A 169 -6.40 19.43 1.15
CA ASP A 169 -6.79 20.81 1.49
C ASP A 169 -7.30 20.91 2.93
N LEU A 170 -8.02 19.89 3.40
CA LEU A 170 -8.42 19.80 4.81
C LEU A 170 -7.20 19.60 5.72
N GLY A 171 -6.21 18.79 5.33
CA GLY A 171 -4.95 18.67 6.06
C GLY A 171 -4.24 20.01 6.23
N VAL A 172 -4.13 20.78 5.14
CA VAL A 172 -3.60 22.16 5.16
C VAL A 172 -4.43 23.05 6.09
N ARG A 173 -5.77 23.05 5.94
CA ARG A 173 -6.67 23.90 6.72
C ARG A 173 -6.55 23.63 8.22
N TYR A 174 -6.53 22.36 8.63
CA TYR A 174 -6.51 21.97 10.05
C TYR A 174 -5.09 21.83 10.63
N GLY A 175 -4.04 22.06 9.82
CA GLY A 175 -2.65 21.92 10.23
C GLY A 175 -2.29 20.47 10.62
N ILE A 176 -2.90 19.51 9.93
CA ILE A 176 -2.69 18.08 10.12
C ILE A 176 -2.08 17.51 8.84
N ASP A 177 -0.98 16.76 8.97
CA ASP A 177 -0.35 16.10 7.83
C ASP A 177 -1.32 15.09 7.20
N PRO A 178 -1.72 15.22 5.92
CA PRO A 178 -2.72 14.35 5.31
C PRO A 178 -2.26 12.90 5.18
N ALA A 179 -0.96 12.58 5.32
CA ALA A 179 -0.49 11.21 5.48
C ALA A 179 -1.09 10.53 6.72
N PHE A 180 -1.32 11.29 7.80
CA PHE A 180 -1.94 10.82 9.03
C PHE A 180 -3.43 10.49 8.80
N ALA A 181 -4.19 11.37 8.14
CA ALA A 181 -5.59 11.11 7.80
C ALA A 181 -5.75 9.91 6.84
N LEU A 182 -4.89 9.82 5.82
CA LEU A 182 -4.89 8.71 4.88
C LEU A 182 -4.62 7.36 5.60
N ALA A 183 -3.81 7.36 6.66
CA ALA A 183 -3.42 6.15 7.37
C ALA A 183 -4.57 5.61 8.22
N PHE A 184 -5.30 6.51 8.89
CA PHE A 184 -6.56 6.17 9.54
C PHE A 184 -7.55 5.62 8.51
N PHE A 185 -7.72 6.28 7.34
CA PHE A 185 -8.66 5.81 6.33
C PHE A 185 -8.37 4.38 5.85
N MET A 186 -7.08 4.07 5.67
CA MET A 186 -6.63 2.72 5.34
C MET A 186 -6.99 1.72 6.44
N HIS A 187 -6.65 2.04 7.69
CA HIS A 187 -6.85 1.14 8.82
C HIS A 187 -8.33 0.88 9.08
N GLU A 188 -9.14 1.94 9.05
CA GLU A 188 -10.55 1.93 9.43
C GLU A 188 -11.43 1.15 8.46
N SER A 189 -11.13 1.22 7.16
CA SER A 189 -12.07 0.68 6.16
C SER A 189 -11.42 0.22 4.86
N SER A 190 -10.09 0.07 4.82
CA SER A 190 -9.36 -0.13 3.57
C SER A 190 -9.73 0.93 2.53
N PHE A 191 -9.76 2.21 2.94
CA PHE A 191 -10.19 3.34 2.12
C PHE A 191 -11.66 3.27 1.66
N GLY A 192 -12.58 2.94 2.56
CA GLY A 192 -14.02 2.91 2.29
C GLY A 192 -14.52 1.65 1.60
N LYS A 193 -13.67 0.63 1.49
CA LYS A 193 -13.99 -0.64 0.81
C LYS A 193 -14.63 -1.67 1.73
N GLN A 194 -14.55 -1.48 3.04
CA GLN A 194 -15.00 -2.47 4.02
C GLN A 194 -15.79 -1.80 5.13
N GLY A 195 -16.66 -2.58 5.76
CA GLY A 195 -17.46 -2.15 6.90
C GLY A 195 -18.42 -1.00 6.57
N GLU A 196 -18.78 -0.27 7.62
CA GLU A 196 -19.78 0.80 7.58
C GLU A 196 -19.44 1.92 6.58
N ALA A 197 -18.15 2.22 6.41
CA ALA A 197 -17.67 3.27 5.51
C ALA A 197 -18.09 3.09 4.04
N GLN A 198 -18.43 1.86 3.62
CA GLN A 198 -18.97 1.60 2.27
C GLN A 198 -20.25 2.42 1.97
N ALA A 199 -21.04 2.71 3.01
CA ALA A 199 -22.32 3.42 2.87
C ALA A 199 -22.35 4.74 3.65
N SER A 200 -21.65 4.82 4.79
CA SER A 200 -21.62 6.04 5.61
C SER A 200 -20.72 7.14 5.06
N LEU A 201 -19.81 6.81 4.13
CA LEU A 201 -18.80 7.74 3.57
C LEU A 201 -17.92 8.38 4.64
N SER A 202 -17.75 7.70 5.77
CA SER A 202 -16.97 8.15 6.92
C SER A 202 -15.54 7.62 6.84
N LEU A 203 -14.55 8.52 6.76
CA LEU A 203 -13.12 8.16 6.75
C LEU A 203 -12.73 7.29 7.94
N GLY A 204 -13.23 7.64 9.12
CA GLY A 204 -12.84 7.01 10.37
C GLY A 204 -13.98 6.36 11.14
N ASN A 205 -15.06 5.94 10.47
CA ASN A 205 -16.24 5.35 11.13
C ASN A 205 -16.75 6.15 12.36
N LEU A 206 -16.95 7.46 12.20
CA LEU A 206 -17.37 8.36 13.27
C LEU A 206 -18.66 7.88 13.92
N ARG A 207 -18.72 7.89 15.27
CA ARG A 207 -19.98 7.71 16.00
C ARG A 207 -20.96 8.83 15.67
N CYS A 208 -22.24 8.59 15.92
CA CYS A 208 -23.29 9.58 15.68
C CYS A 208 -22.93 10.97 16.22
N ILE A 209 -23.05 11.96 15.34
CA ILE A 209 -22.83 13.37 15.61
C ILE A 209 -24.08 14.16 15.23
N PRO A 210 -24.38 15.28 15.92
CA PRO A 210 -25.50 16.14 15.59
C PRO A 210 -25.49 16.58 14.13
N ASN A 211 -26.70 16.79 13.58
CA ASN A 211 -26.95 17.29 12.22
C ASN A 211 -26.54 16.36 11.07
N PHE A 212 -25.98 15.18 11.36
CA PHE A 212 -25.77 14.12 10.38
C PHE A 212 -26.71 12.94 10.64
N LYS A 213 -26.97 12.15 9.60
CA LYS A 213 -27.76 10.93 9.75
C LYS A 213 -27.00 9.98 10.70
N CYS A 214 -27.69 9.49 11.72
CA CYS A 214 -27.19 8.47 12.63
C CYS A 214 -27.81 7.13 12.24
N GLN A 215 -27.00 6.17 11.82
CA GLN A 215 -27.45 4.82 11.47
C GLN A 215 -26.42 3.80 11.95
N ASP A 216 -26.90 2.70 12.53
CA ASP A 216 -26.07 1.61 13.06
C ASP A 216 -25.02 2.08 14.11
N GLY A 217 -25.30 3.21 14.75
CA GLY A 217 -24.41 3.86 15.74
C GLY A 217 -23.36 4.78 15.13
N TYR A 218 -23.33 4.93 13.81
CA TYR A 218 -22.37 5.72 13.06
C TYR A 218 -23.00 6.94 12.39
N ALA A 219 -22.17 7.96 12.18
CA ALA A 219 -22.51 9.14 11.41
C ALA A 219 -22.39 8.84 9.90
N TRP A 220 -23.43 9.18 9.17
CA TRP A 220 -23.52 9.02 7.72
C TRP A 220 -23.47 10.38 7.05
N PHE A 221 -22.60 10.49 6.07
CA PHE A 221 -22.28 11.70 5.34
C PHE A 221 -22.86 11.63 3.92
N ALA A 222 -23.14 12.80 3.33
CA ALA A 222 -23.65 12.89 1.96
C ALA A 222 -22.52 12.67 0.93
N THR A 223 -21.29 13.04 1.28
CA THR A 223 -20.10 12.91 0.44
C THR A 223 -18.89 12.44 1.25
N TRP A 224 -17.86 11.92 0.57
CA TRP A 224 -16.58 11.60 1.21
C TRP A 224 -15.94 12.84 1.83
N GLU A 225 -16.04 13.99 1.15
CA GLU A 225 -15.50 15.26 1.60
C GLU A 225 -16.11 15.72 2.93
N ASP A 226 -17.42 15.53 3.13
CA ASP A 226 -18.09 15.82 4.41
C ASP A 226 -17.55 14.91 5.53
N GLY A 227 -17.37 13.61 5.23
CA GLY A 227 -16.80 12.65 6.17
C GLY A 227 -15.32 12.93 6.49
N PHE A 228 -14.55 13.40 5.51
CA PHE A 228 -13.16 13.84 5.71
C PHE A 228 -13.13 15.05 6.64
N GLN A 229 -13.96 16.06 6.38
CA GLN A 229 -14.02 17.26 7.19
C GLN A 229 -14.38 16.91 8.64
N ALA A 230 -15.43 16.13 8.87
CA ALA A 230 -15.83 15.73 10.23
C ALA A 230 -14.71 15.01 10.99
N TRP A 231 -13.93 14.17 10.30
CA TRP A 231 -12.77 13.51 10.91
C TRP A 231 -11.66 14.51 11.27
N TYR A 232 -11.34 15.47 10.40
CA TYR A 232 -10.35 16.51 10.71
C TYR A 232 -10.82 17.43 11.85
N GLU A 233 -12.11 17.79 11.88
CA GLU A 233 -12.72 18.52 12.99
C GLU A 233 -12.52 17.77 14.32
N LEU A 234 -12.82 16.47 14.33
CA LEU A 234 -12.63 15.64 15.53
C LEU A 234 -11.17 15.65 15.99
N ILE A 235 -10.22 15.29 15.12
CA ILE A 235 -8.81 15.18 15.49
C ILE A 235 -8.27 16.54 15.93
N ARG A 236 -8.55 17.60 15.17
CA ARG A 236 -8.02 18.92 15.50
C ARG A 236 -8.67 19.53 16.74
N ASN A 237 -9.99 19.53 16.81
CA ASN A 237 -10.71 20.32 17.80
C ASN A 237 -10.87 19.58 19.13
N LEU A 238 -11.02 18.25 19.11
CA LEU A 238 -11.11 17.45 20.34
C LEU A 238 -9.74 16.95 20.78
N TYR A 239 -9.09 16.11 19.96
CA TYR A 239 -7.88 15.40 20.39
C TYR A 239 -6.71 16.36 20.58
N VAL A 240 -6.43 17.20 19.59
CA VAL A 240 -5.33 18.15 19.66
C VAL A 240 -5.68 19.33 20.58
N SER A 241 -6.74 20.09 20.27
CA SER A 241 -7.01 21.35 20.97
C SER A 241 -7.47 21.17 22.41
N GLN A 242 -8.46 20.32 22.67
CA GLN A 242 -9.04 20.15 24.02
C GLN A 242 -8.25 19.18 24.90
N TRP A 243 -7.69 18.12 24.33
CA TRP A 243 -7.00 17.06 25.07
C TRP A 243 -5.47 17.14 25.01
N GLY A 244 -4.89 17.90 24.07
CA GLY A 244 -3.43 18.02 23.93
C GLY A 244 -2.76 16.77 23.35
N LEU A 245 -3.52 15.88 22.70
CA LEU A 245 -3.01 14.64 22.10
C LEU A 245 -2.59 14.95 20.66
N THR A 246 -1.31 14.81 20.38
CA THR A 246 -0.70 15.27 19.12
C THR A 246 0.01 14.17 18.33
N THR A 247 0.22 12.99 18.91
CA THR A 247 0.90 11.86 18.26
C THR A 247 0.00 10.63 18.11
N VAL A 248 0.34 9.74 17.17
CA VAL A 248 -0.34 8.44 16.98
C VAL A 248 -0.52 7.71 18.33
N ASN A 249 0.57 7.57 19.09
CA ASN A 249 0.59 6.88 20.39
C ASN A 249 -0.29 7.53 21.47
N GLN A 250 -0.58 8.83 21.35
CA GLN A 250 -1.49 9.51 22.27
C GLN A 250 -2.95 9.39 21.83
N ILE A 251 -3.19 9.42 20.52
CA ILE A 251 -4.53 9.47 19.92
C ILE A 251 -5.18 8.09 19.93
N ILE A 252 -4.49 7.04 19.46
CA ILE A 252 -5.09 5.70 19.26
C ILE A 252 -5.66 5.09 20.54
N PRO A 253 -4.97 5.10 21.69
CA PRO A 253 -5.54 4.56 22.94
C PRO A 253 -6.82 5.26 23.41
N ARG A 254 -7.13 6.45 22.87
CA ARG A 254 -8.42 7.12 23.09
C ARG A 254 -9.39 6.85 21.96
N TYR A 255 -8.92 6.84 20.73
CA TYR A 255 -9.75 6.66 19.53
C TYR A 255 -10.34 5.26 19.41
N ALA A 256 -9.54 4.22 19.70
CA ALA A 256 -9.91 2.82 19.61
C ALA A 256 -9.30 2.04 20.78
N PRO A 257 -9.84 2.18 22.01
CA PRO A 257 -9.25 1.60 23.22
C PRO A 257 -9.43 0.08 23.29
N ALA A 258 -8.52 -0.62 23.96
CA ALA A 258 -8.56 -2.07 24.15
C ALA A 258 -9.80 -2.55 24.91
N ALA A 259 -10.41 -1.68 25.72
CA ALA A 259 -11.67 -1.96 26.41
C ALA A 259 -12.82 -2.34 25.46
N ASP A 260 -12.73 -1.95 24.18
CA ASP A 260 -13.69 -2.26 23.13
C ASP A 260 -13.20 -3.35 22.18
N ASN A 261 -12.26 -4.20 22.65
CA ASN A 261 -11.63 -5.30 21.91
C ASN A 261 -10.72 -4.84 20.76
N ASN A 262 -10.12 -3.66 20.89
CA ASN A 262 -9.09 -3.18 19.97
C ASN A 262 -7.70 -3.69 20.37
N ASP A 263 -6.82 -3.84 19.39
CA ASP A 263 -5.38 -3.98 19.61
C ASP A 263 -4.71 -2.62 19.33
N GLU A 264 -4.55 -1.82 20.39
CA GLU A 264 -3.93 -0.49 20.30
C GLU A 264 -2.51 -0.56 19.73
N THR A 265 -1.75 -1.60 20.08
CA THR A 265 -0.36 -1.75 19.65
C THR A 265 -0.30 -2.06 18.16
N ALA A 266 -1.14 -2.98 17.68
CA ALA A 266 -1.21 -3.29 16.26
C ALA A 266 -1.75 -2.11 15.43
N TYR A 267 -2.73 -1.36 15.95
CA TYR A 267 -3.23 -0.15 15.28
C TYR A 267 -2.12 0.89 15.15
N ILE A 268 -1.44 1.23 16.25
CA ILE A 268 -0.28 2.14 16.25
C ILE A 268 0.73 1.71 15.18
N ALA A 269 1.18 0.45 15.22
CA ALA A 269 2.17 -0.06 14.27
C ALA A 269 1.69 0.06 12.81
N ALA A 270 0.42 -0.24 12.53
CA ALA A 270 -0.13 -0.15 11.19
C ALA A 270 -0.19 1.28 10.65
N VAL A 271 -0.59 2.24 11.48
CA VAL A 271 -0.64 3.67 11.12
C VAL A 271 0.77 4.24 10.94
N GLU A 272 1.67 3.97 11.87
CA GLU A 272 3.07 4.44 11.79
C GLU A 272 3.78 3.88 10.55
N HIS A 273 3.54 2.60 10.23
CA HIS A 273 4.09 1.97 9.03
C HIS A 273 3.54 2.61 7.75
N ALA A 274 2.23 2.83 7.65
CA ALA A 274 1.62 3.47 6.48
C ALA A 274 2.12 4.91 6.27
N ILE A 275 2.22 5.70 7.35
CA ILE A 275 2.77 7.06 7.31
C ILE A 275 4.22 7.05 6.80
N THR A 276 5.05 6.15 7.33
CA THR A 276 6.46 6.03 6.92
C THR A 276 6.57 5.69 5.44
N THR A 277 5.82 4.69 4.98
CA THR A 277 5.81 4.24 3.58
C THR A 277 5.43 5.38 2.62
N TRP A 278 4.35 6.11 2.92
CA TRP A 278 3.88 7.16 2.02
C TRP A 278 4.76 8.41 2.02
N ARG A 279 5.38 8.75 3.16
CA ARG A 279 6.41 9.80 3.22
C ARG A 279 7.64 9.45 2.38
N ALA A 280 7.93 8.17 2.20
CA ALA A 280 8.97 7.68 1.30
C ALA A 280 8.52 7.64 -0.19
N GLY A 281 7.28 7.99 -0.50
CA GLY A 281 6.74 7.98 -1.87
C GLY A 281 6.39 6.59 -2.40
N ILE A 282 6.28 5.59 -1.53
CA ILE A 282 5.92 4.20 -1.87
C ILE A 282 4.40 4.07 -1.75
N LEU A 283 3.69 3.52 -2.76
CA LEU A 283 2.22 3.54 -2.78
C LEU A 283 1.55 2.57 -1.79
N GLN A 284 2.18 1.42 -1.52
CA GLN A 284 1.63 0.35 -0.70
C GLN A 284 2.58 0.05 0.46
N PRO A 285 2.10 0.08 1.72
CA PRO A 285 2.88 -0.32 2.88
C PRO A 285 3.19 -1.82 2.88
#